data_AF-A0A354EFF2-F1
#
_entry.id   AF-A0A354EFF2-F1
#
_cell.length_a   1.000
_cell.length_b   1.000
_cell.length_c   1.000
_cell.angle_alpha   90.00
_cell.angle_beta   90.00
_cell.angle_gamma   90.00
#
_symmetry.space_group_name_H-M   'P 1'
#
loop_
_entity.id
_entity.type
_entity.pdbx_description
1 polymer ?
#
loop_
_entity_poly.entity_id
_entity_poly.type
_entity_poly.pdbx_seq_one_letter_code
_entity_poly.pdbx_strand_id
1 'polypeptide(L)' 'MQTDHPVVRDHIITLDRYPHLKEDQSLHDAVEIIKSYTHAPEERLAYSALFILDSNNRLVGWA' A
#
# COMPACT_ATOMS: atom_id res chain seq x y z
N MET A 1 11.09 -9.76 -21.71
CA MET A 1 10.67 -11.00 -22.39
C MET A 1 9.51 -11.54 -21.59
N GLN A 2 8.32 -11.62 -22.20
CA GLN A 2 7.14 -12.18 -21.55
C GLN A 2 7.26 -13.70 -21.68
N THR A 3 7.41 -14.41 -20.57
CA THR A 3 7.46 -15.87 -20.55
C THR A 3 6.05 -16.43 -20.80
N ASP A 4 5.95 -17.60 -21.43
CA ASP A 4 4.67 -18.28 -21.68
C ASP A 4 3.91 -18.65 -20.38
N HIS A 5 4.63 -18.59 -19.24
CA HIS A 5 4.09 -18.71 -17.90
C HIS A 5 4.64 -17.56 -17.03
N PRO A 6 3.94 -16.42 -16.95
CA PRO A 6 4.29 -15.37 -16.01
C PRO A 6 4.12 -15.89 -14.58
N VAL A 7 5.08 -15.57 -13.70
CA VAL A 7 4.97 -15.90 -12.27
C VAL A 7 4.61 -14.65 -11.48
N VAL A 8 3.95 -14.82 -10.34
CA VAL A 8 3.46 -13.70 -9.51
C VAL A 8 4.56 -12.66 -9.24
N ARG A 9 5.80 -13.12 -8.96
CA ARG A 9 6.96 -12.27 -8.71
C ARG A 9 7.29 -11.29 -9.85
N ASP A 10 6.85 -11.55 -11.07
CA ASP A 10 7.10 -10.69 -12.23
C ASP A 10 6.11 -9.50 -12.26
N HIS A 11 5.06 -9.53 -11.44
CA HIS A 11 3.98 -8.56 -11.39
C HIS A 11 3.72 -7.99 -9.99
N ILE A 12 4.66 -8.16 -9.04
CA ILE A 12 4.52 -7.58 -7.70
C ILE A 12 4.84 -6.09 -7.70
N ILE A 13 4.07 -5.32 -6.94
CA ILE A 13 4.46 -3.98 -6.49
C ILE A 13 5.24 -4.17 -5.20
N THR A 14 6.49 -3.70 -5.18
CA THR A 14 7.34 -3.79 -4.00
C THR A 14 6.85 -2.84 -2.91
N LEU A 15 7.09 -3.18 -1.63
CA LEU A 15 6.57 -2.40 -0.48
C LEU A 15 7.07 -0.95 -0.46
N ASP A 16 8.24 -0.65 -1.03
CA ASP A 16 8.75 0.74 -1.18
C ASP A 16 7.89 1.59 -2.12
N ARG A 17 7.06 0.95 -2.97
CA ARG A 17 6.17 1.61 -3.94
C ARG A 17 4.70 1.45 -3.58
N TYR A 18 4.35 0.44 -2.79
CA TYR A 18 2.98 0.18 -2.38
C TYR A 18 2.62 1.03 -1.14
N PRO A 19 1.49 1.74 -1.15
CA PRO A 19 1.07 2.54 -0.01
C PRO A 19 0.74 1.64 1.19
N HIS A 20 1.36 1.94 2.33
CA HIS A 20 1.16 1.19 3.56
C HIS A 20 1.28 2.10 4.77
N LEU A 21 0.67 1.67 5.87
CA LEU A 21 0.73 2.29 7.18
C LEU A 21 1.62 1.45 8.10
N LYS A 22 2.11 2.07 9.16
CA LYS A 22 2.75 1.45 10.31
C LYS A 22 1.75 1.32 11.44
N GLU A 23 1.79 0.22 12.19
CA GLU A 23 0.87 0.00 13.31
C GLU A 23 1.08 0.98 14.47
N ASP A 24 2.28 1.54 14.59
CA ASP A 24 2.72 2.42 15.68
C ASP A 24 2.75 3.90 15.29
N GLN A 25 2.36 4.27 14.06
CA GLN A 25 2.28 5.67 13.65
C GLN A 25 1.05 6.38 14.22
N SER A 26 1.11 7.71 14.31
CA SER A 26 -0.04 8.48 14.80
C SER A 26 -1.21 8.42 13.80
N LEU A 27 -2.43 8.52 14.31
CA LEU A 27 -3.64 8.59 13.48
C LEU A 27 -3.59 9.81 12.53
N HIS A 28 -3.01 10.92 12.98
CA HIS A 28 -2.82 12.11 12.15
C HIS A 28 -1.94 11.81 10.94
N ASP A 29 -0.79 11.17 11.16
CA ASP A 29 0.13 10.79 10.09
C ASP A 29 -0.52 9.77 9.14
N ALA A 30 -1.30 8.83 9.68
CA ALA A 30 -2.05 7.87 8.87
C ALA A 30 -3.05 8.55 7.92
N VAL A 31 -3.80 9.53 8.41
CA VAL A 31 -4.74 10.30 7.60
C VAL A 31 -4.02 11.08 6.50
N GLU A 32 -2.88 11.71 6.79
CA GLU A 32 -2.12 12.45 5.78
C GLU A 32 -1.54 11.53 4.69
N ILE A 33 -1.06 10.33 5.07
CA ILE A 33 -0.62 9.31 4.12
C ILE A 33 -1.78 8.88 3.21
N ILE A 34 -2.95 8.58 3.77
CA ILE A 34 -4.16 8.20 3.01
C ILE A 34 -4.53 9.29 1.99
N LYS A 35 -4.53 10.55 2.41
CA LYS A 35 -4.79 11.70 1.53
C LYS A 35 -3.78 11.80 0.38
N SER A 36 -2.51 11.52 0.64
CA SER A 36 -1.45 11.57 -0.39
C SER A 36 -1.68 10.57 -1.54
N TYR A 37 -2.44 9.49 -1.29
CA TYR A 37 -2.81 8.48 -2.28
C TYR A 37 -4.22 8.64 -2.84
N THR A 38 -4.91 9.74 -2.52
CA THR A 38 -6.26 10.00 -3.02
C THR A 38 -6.17 10.71 -4.36
N HIS A 39 -6.80 10.16 -5.40
CA HIS A 39 -6.90 10.86 -6.68
C HIS A 39 -7.92 11.99 -6.59
N ALA A 40 -7.43 13.23 -6.71
CA ALA A 40 -8.19 14.47 -6.52
C ALA A 40 -9.52 14.61 -7.30
N PRO A 41 -9.72 14.01 -8.50
CA PRO A 41 -11.00 14.18 -9.20
C PRO A 41 -12.18 13.42 -8.58
N GLU A 42 -11.94 12.37 -7.78
CA GLU A 42 -13.01 11.46 -7.31
C GLU A 42 -13.02 11.23 -5.79
N GLU A 43 -12.11 11.85 -5.02
CA GLU A 43 -11.90 11.55 -3.59
C GLU A 43 -11.76 10.03 -3.30
N ARG A 44 -11.26 9.29 -4.28
CA ARG A 44 -11.03 7.84 -4.17
C ARG A 44 -9.57 7.57 -3.94
N LEU A 45 -9.31 6.59 -3.08
CA LEU A 45 -7.99 6.00 -2.96
C LEU A 45 -7.58 5.42 -4.31
N ALA A 46 -6.34 5.69 -4.72
CA ALA A 46 -5.74 5.07 -5.90
C ALA A 46 -5.65 3.53 -5.79
N TYR A 47 -5.83 2.99 -4.57
CA TYR A 47 -5.77 1.59 -4.24
C TYR A 47 -7.03 1.18 -3.47
N SER A 48 -7.53 -0.03 -3.73
CA SER A 48 -8.73 -0.56 -3.06
C SER A 48 -8.49 -1.02 -1.62
N ALA A 49 -7.23 -1.04 -1.18
CA ALA A 49 -6.83 -1.39 0.17
C ALA A 49 -5.48 -0.74 0.51
N LEU A 50 -5.21 -0.60 1.81
CA LEU A 50 -3.92 -0.23 2.37
C LEU A 50 -3.47 -1.33 3.34
N PHE A 51 -2.18 -1.63 3.34
CA PHE A 51 -1.60 -2.59 4.28
C PHE A 51 -1.12 -1.88 5.54
N ILE A 52 -1.30 -2.53 6.68
CA ILE A 52 -0.76 -2.09 7.97
C ILE A 52 0.37 -3.05 8.32
N LEU A 53 1.56 -2.50 8.52
CA LEU A 53 2.78 -3.25 8.79
C LEU A 53 3.31 -2.98 10.20
N ASP A 54 3.91 -3.99 10.81
CA ASP A 54 4.71 -3.82 12.03
C ASP A 54 6.08 -3.19 11.72
N SER A 55 6.87 -2.98 12.78
CA SER A 55 8.25 -2.48 12.71
C SER A 55 9.21 -3.39 11.92
N ASN A 56 8.87 -4.66 11.72
CA ASN A 56 9.64 -5.64 10.94
C ASN A 56 9.10 -5.80 9.51
N ASN A 57 8.21 -4.91 9.05
CA ASN A 57 7.52 -4.98 7.74
C ASN A 57 6.65 -6.24 7.56
N ARG A 58 6.12 -6.80 8.65
CA ARG A 58 5.15 -7.90 8.61
C ARG A 58 3.74 -7.35 8.50
N LEU A 59 2.91 -7.97 7.67
CA LEU A 59 1.51 -7.63 7.55
C LEU A 59 0.76 -7.98 8.84
N VAL A 60 0.15 -6.98 9.47
CA VAL A 60 -0.64 -7.13 10.70
C VAL A 60 -2.10 -6.72 10.52
N GLY A 61 -2.43 -6.03 9.43
CA GLY A 61 -3.80 -5.64 9.10
C GLY A 61 -3.95 -5.07 7.70
N TRP A 62 -5.20 -4.82 7.31
CA TRP A 62 -5.56 -4.16 6.05
C TRP A 62 -6.80 -3.28 6.26
N ALA A 63 -6.87 -2.17 5.52
CA ALA A 63 -7.94 -1.17 5.57
C ALA A 63 -8.43 -0.80 4.17
#